data_AF-A0A7K3SAU9-F1
#
_entry.id   AF-A0A7K3SAU9-F1
#
_cell.length_a   1.000
_cell.length_b   1.000
_cell.length_c   1.000
_cell.angle_alpha   90.00
_cell.angle_beta   90.00
_cell.angle_gamma   90.00
#
_symmetry.space_group_name_H-M   'P 1'
#
loop_
_entity.id
_entity.type
_entity.pdbx_description
1 polymer ?
#
loop_
_entity_poly.entity_id
_entity_poly.type
_entity_poly.pdbx_seq_one_letter_code
_entity_poly.pdbx_strand_id
1 'polypeptide(L)'
;MARFAHTVTVAALDRGWFEEAAGALVDLLDASREGPGGSVVLADGRPVEGLRLLKGRHLRPGARYGEVPATPEEAGEVPVEHAGAGEAPVEHAGAGAGDSPGAPQAVVLRTWRPSHSVEVESLVEEDGMSLKVGLRLSEPRRPRAVELSLSGHKPGGGSLYR
;
A
#
# COMPACT_ATOMS: atom_id res chain seq x y z
N MET A 1 11.78 30.07 -13.77
CA MET A 1 10.88 28.98 -13.33
C MET A 1 11.50 27.66 -13.76
N ALA A 2 11.82 26.76 -12.84
CA ALA A 2 12.34 25.44 -13.18
C ALA A 2 11.18 24.45 -13.40
N ARG A 3 11.17 23.75 -14.54
CA ARG A 3 10.22 22.68 -14.86
C ARG A 3 10.96 21.36 -14.73
N PHE A 4 10.59 20.55 -13.74
CA PHE A 4 11.04 19.16 -13.65
C PHE A 4 10.20 18.31 -14.62
N ALA A 5 10.87 17.66 -15.56
CA ALA A 5 10.27 16.66 -16.44
C ALA A 5 10.93 15.33 -16.09
N HIS A 6 10.19 14.43 -15.44
CA HIS A 6 10.62 13.07 -15.17
C HIS A 6 9.83 12.12 -16.07
N THR A 7 10.53 11.25 -16.80
CA THR A 7 9.91 10.26 -17.69
C THR A 7 9.90 8.93 -16.97
N VAL A 8 8.71 8.39 -16.72
CA VAL A 8 8.52 7.07 -16.10
C VAL A 8 8.18 6.08 -17.21
N THR A 9 9.01 5.05 -17.35
CA THR A 9 8.71 3.92 -18.24
C THR A 9 7.89 2.90 -17.47
N VAL A 10 6.68 2.61 -17.93
CA VAL A 10 5.81 1.58 -17.36
C VAL A 10 5.67 0.43 -18.35
N ALA A 11 5.71 -0.79 -17.85
CA ALA A 11 5.31 -1.96 -18.64
C ALA A 11 3.79 -1.93 -18.82
N ALA A 12 3.32 -2.29 -20.02
CA ALA A 12 1.89 -2.46 -20.26
C ALA A 12 1.41 -3.68 -19.46
N LEU A 13 0.51 -3.44 -18.52
CA LEU A 13 -0.13 -4.50 -17.75
C LEU A 13 -1.31 -5.07 -18.55
N ASP A 14 -1.47 -6.40 -18.55
CA ASP A 14 -2.63 -7.01 -19.17
C ASP A 14 -3.92 -6.54 -18.50
N ARG A 15 -4.88 -6.12 -19.31
CA ARG A 15 -6.13 -5.54 -18.82
C ARG A 15 -7.02 -6.58 -18.15
N GLY A 16 -7.11 -7.79 -18.73
CA GLY A 16 -7.95 -8.85 -18.17
C GLY A 16 -7.44 -9.29 -16.79
N TRP A 17 -6.13 -9.52 -16.70
CA TRP A 17 -5.45 -9.81 -15.45
C TRP A 17 -5.68 -8.72 -14.40
N PHE A 18 -5.55 -7.44 -14.78
CA PHE A 18 -5.73 -6.34 -13.84
C PHE A 18 -7.17 -6.21 -13.35
N GLU A 19 -8.16 -6.39 -14.22
CA GLU A 19 -9.57 -6.37 -13.83
C GLU A 19 -9.90 -7.51 -12.85
N GLU A 20 -9.39 -8.72 -13.11
CA GLU A 20 -9.55 -9.87 -12.21
C GLU A 20 -8.85 -9.66 -10.88
N ALA A 21 -7.60 -9.19 -10.89
CA ALA A 21 -6.82 -8.95 -9.68
C ALA A 21 -7.45 -7.86 -8.80
N ALA A 22 -7.89 -6.75 -9.40
CA ALA A 22 -8.55 -5.67 -8.69
C ALA A 22 -9.91 -6.11 -8.11
N GLY A 23 -10.70 -6.84 -8.89
CA GLY A 23 -11.96 -7.42 -8.43
C GLY A 23 -11.75 -8.37 -7.24
N ALA A 24 -10.79 -9.30 -7.37
CA ALA A 24 -10.44 -10.25 -6.32
C ALA A 24 -9.94 -9.54 -5.05
N LEU A 25 -9.11 -8.51 -5.18
CA LEU A 25 -8.65 -7.72 -4.04
C LEU A 25 -9.81 -7.00 -3.33
N VAL A 26 -10.73 -6.40 -4.09
CA VAL A 26 -11.90 -5.71 -3.54
C VAL A 26 -12.81 -6.69 -2.82
N ASP A 27 -13.07 -7.85 -3.41
CA ASP A 27 -13.92 -8.89 -2.80
C ASP A 27 -13.29 -9.48 -1.54
N LEU A 28 -11.96 -9.69 -1.56
CA LEU A 28 -11.20 -10.12 -0.40
C LEU A 28 -11.29 -9.11 0.75
N LEU A 29 -11.10 -7.83 0.44
CA LEU A 29 -11.22 -6.75 1.42
C LEU A 29 -12.65 -6.61 1.92
N ASP A 30 -13.67 -6.65 1.06
CA ASP A 30 -15.07 -6.52 1.48
C ASP A 30 -15.52 -7.66 2.40
N ALA A 31 -14.97 -8.86 2.19
CA ALA A 31 -15.21 -10.02 3.05
C ALA A 31 -14.38 -9.99 4.35
N SER A 32 -13.33 -9.16 4.42
CA SER A 32 -12.47 -9.03 5.60
C SER A 32 -13.16 -8.31 6.75
N ARG A 33 -12.71 -8.59 7.97
CA ARG A 33 -13.26 -8.05 9.21
C ARG A 33 -12.16 -7.54 10.11
N GLU A 34 -12.54 -6.67 11.03
CA GLU A 34 -11.67 -6.26 12.12
C GLU A 34 -11.60 -7.39 13.15
N GLY A 35 -10.39 -7.90 13.37
CA GLY A 35 -10.05 -8.84 14.42
C GLY A 35 -9.56 -8.14 15.69
N PRO A 36 -9.22 -8.93 16.73
CA PRO A 36 -8.70 -8.40 17.98
C PRO A 36 -7.47 -7.51 17.78
N GLY A 37 -7.38 -6.44 18.57
CA GLY A 37 -6.25 -5.51 18.52
C GLY A 37 -6.12 -4.74 17.19
N GLY A 38 -7.19 -4.63 16.40
CA GLY A 38 -7.23 -3.91 15.13
C GLY A 38 -6.63 -4.71 13.96
N SER A 39 -6.31 -5.99 14.13
CA SER A 39 -5.85 -6.84 13.02
C SER A 39 -6.90 -6.89 11.90
N VAL A 40 -6.50 -6.81 10.64
CA VAL A 40 -7.44 -7.07 9.54
C VAL A 40 -7.42 -8.57 9.28
N VAL A 41 -8.57 -9.22 9.42
CA VAL A 41 -8.71 -10.67 9.28
C VAL A 41 -9.53 -10.97 8.03
N LEU A 42 -8.98 -11.81 7.16
CA LEU A 42 -9.65 -12.28 5.95
C LEU A 42 -10.83 -13.19 6.29
N ALA A 43 -11.68 -13.46 5.30
CA ALA A 43 -12.86 -14.32 5.48
C ALA A 43 -12.53 -15.75 5.92
N ASP A 44 -11.32 -16.22 5.63
CA ASP A 44 -10.78 -17.51 6.05
C ASP A 44 -10.21 -17.51 7.48
N GLY A 45 -10.30 -16.37 8.19
CA GLY A 45 -9.81 -16.22 9.55
C GLY A 45 -8.31 -15.88 9.66
N ARG A 46 -7.58 -15.78 8.55
CA ARG A 46 -6.15 -15.42 8.57
C ARG A 46 -5.98 -13.91 8.74
N PRO A 47 -5.10 -13.46 9.66
CA PRO A 47 -4.74 -12.04 9.71
C PRO A 47 -3.92 -11.67 8.48
N VAL A 48 -4.13 -10.45 7.98
CA VAL A 48 -3.29 -9.84 6.95
C VAL A 48 -2.02 -9.33 7.63
N GLU A 49 -0.89 -9.94 7.32
CA GLU A 49 0.41 -9.51 7.82
C GLU A 49 0.72 -8.07 7.35
N GLY A 50 1.34 -7.29 8.23
CA GLY A 50 1.65 -5.88 7.99
C GLY A 50 0.44 -4.93 7.95
N LEU A 51 -0.80 -5.44 7.99
CA LEU A 51 -2.00 -4.60 7.89
C LEU A 51 -2.82 -4.59 9.18
N ARG A 52 -2.72 -3.49 9.91
CA ARG A 52 -3.55 -3.25 11.10
C ARG A 52 -4.35 -1.96 10.96
N LEU A 53 -5.60 -2.00 11.39
CA LEU A 53 -6.42 -0.81 11.62
C LEU A 53 -5.91 -0.07 12.86
N LEU A 54 -5.28 1.07 12.65
CA LEU A 54 -4.74 1.94 13.69
C LEU A 54 -5.79 2.89 14.25
N LYS A 55 -6.71 3.34 13.39
CA LYS A 55 -7.76 4.29 13.77
C LYS A 55 -8.98 4.19 12.87
N GLY A 56 -10.16 4.44 13.43
CA GLY A 56 -11.40 4.54 12.70
C GLY A 56 -12.15 3.22 12.68
N ARG A 57 -12.89 2.97 11.61
CA ARG A 57 -13.65 1.73 11.41
C ARG A 57 -13.21 1.07 10.13
N HIS A 58 -13.05 -0.25 10.16
CA HIS A 58 -12.68 -1.01 8.98
C HIS A 58 -13.57 -0.69 7.77
N LEU A 59 -12.94 -0.42 6.62
CA LEU A 59 -13.54 -0.06 5.33
C LEU A 59 -14.49 1.14 5.38
N ARG A 60 -14.22 2.09 6.27
CA ARG A 60 -14.94 3.37 6.29
C ARG A 60 -14.01 4.53 5.93
N PRO A 61 -14.56 5.58 5.28
CA PRO A 61 -13.85 6.84 5.13
C PRO A 61 -13.24 7.30 6.46
N GLY A 62 -11.95 7.59 6.45
CA GLY A 62 -11.16 7.98 7.62
C GLY A 62 -10.48 6.82 8.36
N ALA A 63 -10.67 5.57 7.94
CA ALA A 63 -9.92 4.43 8.45
C ALA A 63 -8.42 4.64 8.18
N ARG A 64 -7.58 4.41 9.19
CA ARG A 64 -6.13 4.48 9.08
C ARG A 64 -5.56 3.10 9.29
N TYR A 65 -4.83 2.62 8.30
CA TYR A 65 -4.12 1.36 8.32
C TYR A 65 -2.63 1.61 8.36
N GLY A 66 -1.88 0.68 8.91
CA GLY A 66 -0.43 0.72 8.84
C GLY A 66 0.19 -0.46 9.56
N GLU A 67 1.51 -0.52 9.46
CA GLU A 67 2.32 -1.42 10.25
C GLU A 67 2.52 -0.82 11.63
N VAL A 68 2.21 -1.59 12.68
CA VAL A 68 2.79 -1.30 14.00
C VAL A 68 4.21 -1.83 13.91
N PRO A 69 5.25 -1.00 14.12
CA PRO A 69 6.61 -1.53 14.19
C PRO A 69 6.60 -2.64 15.22
N ALA A 70 7.07 -3.82 14.85
CA ALA A 70 7.37 -4.84 15.82
C ALA A 70 8.31 -4.16 16.84
N THR A 71 7.84 -3.98 18.07
CA THR A 71 8.74 -3.63 19.17
C THR A 71 9.87 -4.67 19.12
N PRO A 72 11.15 -4.27 19.15
CA PRO A 72 12.27 -5.20 19.11
C PRO A 72 12.44 -5.91 20.47
N GLU A 73 11.34 -6.49 20.96
CA GLU A 73 11.28 -7.45 22.05
C GLU A 73 10.43 -8.61 21.56
N GLU A 74 10.96 -9.33 20.59
CA GLU A 74 11.10 -10.79 20.58
C GLU A 74 12.07 -11.13 19.44
N ALA A 75 13.33 -10.74 19.62
CA ALA A 75 14.45 -11.44 19.00
C ALA A 75 14.60 -12.79 19.71
N GLY A 76 13.66 -13.71 19.43
CA GLY A 76 13.77 -15.11 19.78
C GLY A 76 14.37 -15.85 18.59
N GLU A 77 15.65 -16.19 18.71
CA GLU A 77 16.38 -17.06 17.77
C GLU A 77 15.58 -18.32 17.45
N VAL A 78 15.45 -18.66 16.17
CA VAL A 78 15.47 -20.06 15.72
C VAL A 78 16.13 -20.18 14.34
N PRO A 79 16.88 -21.27 14.09
CA PRO A 79 18.00 -21.31 13.17
C PRO A 79 17.59 -21.63 11.73
N VAL A 80 18.36 -21.08 10.80
CA VAL A 80 18.43 -21.52 9.40
C VAL A 80 18.95 -22.95 9.30
N GLU A 81 18.13 -23.87 8.77
CA GLU A 81 18.62 -25.05 8.04
C GLU A 81 18.03 -25.08 6.63
N HIS A 82 18.94 -25.08 5.65
CA HIS A 82 18.67 -25.20 4.23
C HIS A 82 18.50 -26.66 3.80
N ALA A 83 17.41 -26.97 3.09
CA ALA A 83 17.31 -27.98 2.03
C ALA A 83 15.88 -27.86 1.45
N GLY A 84 15.58 -27.73 0.17
CA GLY A 84 16.29 -27.89 -1.10
C GLY A 84 15.20 -28.19 -2.15
N ALA A 85 15.45 -27.82 -3.40
CA ALA A 85 14.70 -28.16 -4.62
C ALA A 85 13.48 -27.29 -5.01
N GLY A 86 13.62 -26.63 -6.16
CA GLY A 86 12.62 -26.76 -7.22
C GLY A 86 11.77 -25.54 -7.56
N GLU A 87 12.24 -24.79 -8.56
CA GLU A 87 11.44 -24.24 -9.67
C GLU A 87 10.73 -22.86 -9.56
N ALA A 88 11.19 -22.00 -10.49
CA ALA A 88 10.53 -20.89 -11.20
C ALA A 88 10.30 -19.55 -10.47
N PRO A 89 10.94 -18.45 -10.92
CA PRO A 89 10.64 -17.11 -10.43
C PRO A 89 9.36 -16.62 -11.11
N VAL A 90 8.24 -16.69 -10.40
CA VAL A 90 7.10 -15.83 -10.72
C VAL A 90 7.47 -14.43 -10.23
N GLU A 91 7.86 -13.56 -11.15
CA GLU A 91 8.02 -12.13 -10.88
C GLU A 91 6.68 -11.58 -10.37
N HIS A 92 6.60 -11.48 -9.05
CA HIS A 92 5.59 -10.73 -8.35
C HIS A 92 5.72 -9.27 -8.75
N ALA A 93 4.98 -8.86 -9.78
CA ALA A 93 4.62 -7.47 -10.03
C ALA A 93 3.65 -6.99 -8.93
N GLY A 94 4.13 -7.04 -7.68
CA GLY A 94 3.58 -6.28 -6.58
C GLY A 94 3.99 -4.83 -6.80
N ALA A 95 3.01 -3.94 -6.80
CA ALA A 95 3.22 -2.51 -6.81
C ALA A 95 4.34 -2.17 -5.81
N GLY A 96 5.45 -1.66 -6.32
CA GLY A 96 6.63 -1.30 -5.54
C GLY A 96 6.26 -0.24 -4.50
N ALA A 97 5.88 -0.69 -3.30
CA ALA A 97 6.12 0.03 -2.08
C ALA A 97 7.63 -0.16 -1.83
N GLY A 98 8.41 0.89 -2.09
CA GLY A 98 9.84 0.90 -1.83
C GLY A 98 10.09 0.47 -0.38
N ASP A 99 10.84 -0.61 -0.24
CA ASP A 99 11.46 -1.00 1.01
C ASP A 99 12.48 0.08 1.38
N SER A 100 12.07 1.00 2.25
CA SER A 100 12.95 1.98 2.87
C SER A 100 12.49 2.12 4.32
N PRO A 101 13.35 1.81 5.30
CA PRO A 101 12.97 1.79 6.71
C PRO A 101 12.91 3.23 7.23
N GLY A 102 11.77 3.89 7.02
CA GLY A 102 11.53 5.27 7.42
C GLY A 102 10.07 5.51 7.80
N ALA A 103 9.83 5.60 9.12
CA ALA A 103 8.55 5.90 9.79
C ALA A 103 7.35 4.96 9.48
N PRO A 104 6.43 4.73 10.44
CA PRO A 104 5.23 3.96 10.17
C PRO A 104 4.36 4.70 9.15
N GLN A 105 4.38 4.22 7.90
CA GLN A 105 3.58 4.77 6.81
C GLN A 105 2.11 4.41 7.05
N ALA A 106 1.34 5.38 7.56
CA ALA A 106 -0.09 5.18 7.77
C ALA A 106 -0.86 5.50 6.49
N VAL A 107 -1.56 4.50 5.95
CA VAL A 107 -2.47 4.64 4.80
C VAL A 107 -3.86 5.00 5.31
N VAL A 108 -4.40 6.11 4.83
CA VAL A 108 -5.74 6.60 5.15
C VAL A 108 -6.70 6.25 4.02
N LEU A 109 -7.74 5.50 4.33
CA LEU A 109 -8.85 5.24 3.42
C LEU A 109 -9.73 6.48 3.31
N ARG A 110 -9.74 7.14 2.16
CA ARG A 110 -10.54 8.35 1.90
C ARG A 110 -11.95 7.99 1.47
N THR A 111 -12.06 7.05 0.54
CA THR A 111 -13.35 6.61 -0.01
C THR A 111 -13.35 5.10 -0.14
N TRP A 112 -14.41 4.45 0.36
CA TRP A 112 -14.68 3.04 0.12
C TRP A 112 -16.06 2.89 -0.52
N ARG A 113 -16.09 2.73 -1.84
CA ARG A 113 -17.28 2.42 -2.61
C ARG A 113 -16.91 1.32 -3.61
N PRO A 114 -17.00 0.03 -3.23
CA PRO A 114 -16.52 -1.08 -4.05
C PRO A 114 -17.20 -1.14 -5.45
N SER A 115 -18.40 -0.59 -5.59
CA SER A 115 -19.11 -0.47 -6.87
C SER A 115 -18.76 0.79 -7.69
N HIS A 116 -18.04 1.77 -7.13
CA HIS A 116 -17.87 3.08 -7.76
C HIS A 116 -16.43 3.60 -7.70
N SER A 117 -15.86 3.75 -6.50
CA SER A 117 -14.50 4.26 -6.34
C SER A 117 -13.89 3.88 -4.99
N VAL A 118 -12.59 3.57 -5.01
CA VAL A 118 -11.78 3.40 -3.81
C VAL A 118 -10.64 4.41 -3.86
N GLU A 119 -10.45 5.13 -2.77
CA GLU A 119 -9.43 6.19 -2.67
C GLU A 119 -8.64 6.00 -1.38
N VAL A 120 -7.33 5.94 -1.49
CA VAL A 120 -6.40 5.82 -0.37
C VAL A 120 -5.34 6.90 -0.47
N GLU A 121 -4.86 7.34 0.69
CA GLU A 121 -3.83 8.36 0.81
C GLU A 121 -2.80 7.93 1.82
N SER A 122 -1.53 7.86 1.40
CA SER A 122 -0.38 7.65 2.27
C SER A 122 0.39 8.95 2.45
N LEU A 123 0.90 9.19 3.65
CA LEU A 123 1.88 10.23 3.93
C LEU A 123 3.18 9.54 4.30
N VAL A 124 4.23 9.83 3.53
CA VAL A 124 5.58 9.33 3.71
C VAL A 124 6.45 10.52 4.11
N GLU A 125 7.22 10.38 5.18
CA GLU A 125 8.23 11.36 5.57
C GLU A 125 9.60 10.72 5.41
N GLU A 126 10.39 11.25 4.49
CA GLU A 126 11.71 10.72 4.15
C GLU A 126 12.70 11.89 4.02
N ASP A 127 13.82 11.84 4.73
CA ASP A 127 14.90 12.85 4.64
C ASP A 127 14.45 14.32 4.75
N GLY A 128 13.50 14.58 5.65
CA GLY A 128 12.91 15.92 5.85
C GLY A 128 12.05 16.38 4.67
N MET A 129 11.64 15.47 3.79
CA MET A 129 10.63 15.68 2.76
C MET A 129 9.34 14.98 3.19
N SER A 130 8.23 15.72 3.18
CA SER A 130 6.90 15.14 3.37
C SER A 130 6.30 14.88 1.99
N LEU A 131 6.10 13.62 1.64
CA LEU A 131 5.46 13.16 0.40
C LEU A 131 4.07 12.60 0.71
N LYS A 132 3.05 13.23 0.14
CA LYS A 132 1.68 12.72 0.13
C LYS A 132 1.43 11.99 -1.19
N VAL A 133 1.08 10.72 -1.10
CA VAL A 133 0.73 9.84 -2.21
C VAL A 133 -0.75 9.49 -2.13
N GLY A 134 -1.53 9.84 -3.14
CA GLY A 134 -2.94 9.46 -3.26
C GLY A 134 -3.14 8.50 -4.42
N LEU A 135 -3.81 7.37 -4.16
CA LEU A 135 -4.21 6.40 -5.16
C LEU A 135 -5.73 6.37 -5.25
N ARG A 136 -6.26 6.45 -6.46
CA ARG A 136 -7.69 6.37 -6.73
C ARG A 136 -7.97 5.35 -7.81
N LEU A 137 -8.82 4.39 -7.46
CA LEU A 137 -9.31 3.35 -8.35
C LEU A 137 -10.77 3.64 -8.68
N SER A 138 -11.07 3.85 -9.96
CA SER A 138 -12.44 4.05 -10.45
C SER A 138 -13.01 2.76 -11.01
N GLU A 139 -14.26 2.45 -10.68
CA GLU A 139 -14.92 1.16 -10.99
C GLU A 139 -14.08 -0.05 -10.51
N PRO A 140 -13.86 -0.23 -9.19
CA PRO A 140 -12.90 -1.21 -8.66
C PRO A 140 -13.05 -2.66 -9.14
N ARG A 141 -14.25 -3.08 -9.54
CA ARG A 141 -14.53 -4.42 -10.08
C ARG A 141 -14.27 -4.57 -11.59
N ARG A 142 -14.16 -3.47 -12.31
CA ARG A 142 -13.78 -3.39 -13.75
C ARG A 142 -13.00 -2.10 -13.97
N PRO A 143 -11.81 -1.99 -13.38
CA PRO A 143 -11.10 -0.73 -13.32
C PRO A 143 -10.78 -0.21 -14.70
N ARG A 144 -11.32 0.97 -15.00
CA ARG A 144 -11.04 1.67 -16.27
C ARG A 144 -9.82 2.58 -16.17
N ALA A 145 -9.51 3.03 -14.96
CA ALA A 145 -8.43 3.96 -14.69
C ALA A 145 -7.93 3.81 -13.25
N VAL A 146 -6.61 3.93 -13.10
CA VAL A 146 -5.91 4.13 -11.83
C VAL A 146 -5.28 5.51 -11.87
N GLU A 147 -5.63 6.35 -10.91
CA GLU A 147 -5.06 7.67 -10.75
C GLU A 147 -4.07 7.64 -9.58
N LEU A 148 -2.80 7.92 -9.87
CA LEU A 148 -1.76 8.12 -8.87
C LEU A 148 -1.43 9.62 -8.81
N SER A 149 -1.53 10.20 -7.61
CA SER A 149 -1.22 11.59 -7.33
C SER A 149 -0.09 11.65 -6.30
N LEU A 150 0.96 12.42 -6.58
CA LEU A 150 2.07 12.63 -5.67
C LEU A 150 2.25 14.12 -5.44
N SER A 151 2.37 14.53 -4.18
CA SER A 151 2.66 15.91 -3.78
C SER A 151 3.69 15.91 -2.67
N GLY A 152 4.82 16.56 -2.89
CA GLY A 152 5.94 16.60 -1.95
C GLY A 152 6.24 18.02 -1.49
N HIS A 153 6.57 18.20 -0.22
CA HIS A 153 7.06 19.45 0.34
C HIS A 153 8.34 19.23 1.13
N LYS A 154 9.33 20.11 0.95
CA LYS A 154 10.57 20.16 1.76
C LYS A 154 10.60 21.50 2.52
N PRO A 155 10.47 21.51 3.86
CA PRO A 155 10.37 22.73 4.66
C PRO A 155 11.68 23.54 4.75
N GLY A 156 12.79 23.05 4.17
CA GLY A 156 14.10 23.73 4.17
C GLY A 156 14.48 24.43 2.86
N GLY A 157 13.53 24.72 1.96
CA GLY A 157 13.70 25.36 0.64
C GLY A 157 15.07 25.98 0.32
N GLY A 158 16.04 25.14 -0.01
CA GLY A 158 17.32 25.54 -0.58
C GLY A 158 17.26 25.26 -2.07
N SER A 159 17.45 26.29 -2.90
CA SER A 159 17.57 26.10 -4.34
C SER A 159 18.74 25.15 -4.61
N LEU A 160 18.48 24.07 -5.35
CA LEU A 160 19.52 23.24 -5.94
C LEU A 160 20.17 24.03 -7.10
N TYR A 161 20.98 25.03 -6.78
CA TYR A 161 21.95 25.63 -7.70
C TYR A 161 23.36 25.34 -7.18
N ARG A 162 24.07 24.47 -7.89
CA ARG A 162 25.48 24.65 -8.19
C ARG A 162 25.78 24.06 -9.56
#